data_AF-A0A914W682-F1
#
_entry.id   AF-A0A914W682-F1
#
_cell.length_a   1.000
_cell.length_b   1.000
_cell.length_c   1.000
_cell.angle_alpha   90.00
_cell.angle_beta   90.00
_cell.angle_gamma   90.00
#
_symmetry.space_group_name_H-M   'P 1'
#
loop_
_entity.id
_entity.type
_entity.pdbx_description
1 polymer ?
#
loop_
_entity_poly.entity_id
_entity_poly.type
_entity_poly.pdbx_seq_one_letter_code
_entity_poly.pdbx_strand_id
1 'polypeptide(L)'
;MLQHVDSPPRGSSDSPAQSSNNRHKSNHDAAPRNGVTSLSTSFSLADGQSIAQLLQVAADMDLTFTFNARRSGEYCFEANAGRGVPAGKMIVIADLGADLRVSERVGPEEIDIEMWQKADWQQFLWAVRGKCYKALKSSS
;
A
#
# COMPACT_ATOMS: atom_id res chain seq x y z
N MET A 1 24.18 51.25 21.60
CA MET A 1 24.99 51.18 22.84
C MET A 1 25.39 49.72 23.03
N LEU A 2 26.71 49.49 23.00
CA LEU A 2 27.56 48.32 23.28
C LEU A 2 27.08 46.84 23.24
N GLN A 3 28.01 46.04 22.72
CA GLN A 3 28.16 44.59 22.56
C GLN A 3 28.44 43.83 23.87
N HIS A 4 28.23 42.50 23.91
CA HIS A 4 29.20 41.42 24.30
C HIS A 4 28.46 40.06 24.49
N VAL A 5 28.68 39.03 23.66
CA VAL A 5 29.62 37.87 23.76
C VAL A 5 29.80 37.26 25.17
N ASP A 6 29.54 35.95 25.32
CA ASP A 6 30.54 34.97 25.79
C ASP A 6 30.09 33.49 25.76
N SER A 7 31.06 32.62 25.48
CA SER A 7 31.12 31.15 25.61
C SER A 7 32.61 30.81 25.58
N PRO A 8 33.14 29.70 26.13
CA PRO A 8 32.72 28.76 27.19
C PRO A 8 33.83 28.66 28.29
N PRO A 9 34.00 27.52 29.00
CA PRO A 9 35.35 26.93 28.92
C PRO A 9 35.39 25.40 28.72
N ARG A 10 36.49 24.98 28.09
CA ARG A 10 37.01 23.61 27.96
C ARG A 10 37.77 23.20 29.23
N GLY A 11 37.73 21.90 29.56
CA GLY A 11 38.81 21.17 30.24
C GLY A 11 38.83 19.73 29.72
N SER A 12 39.83 19.28 28.95
CA SER A 12 41.14 18.70 29.37
C SER A 12 40.94 17.43 30.22
N SER A 13 41.09 16.19 29.72
CA SER A 13 42.20 15.47 29.05
C SER A 13 42.69 14.38 30.00
N ASP A 14 42.62 13.10 29.60
CA ASP A 14 43.58 12.06 29.95
C ASP A 14 43.40 10.81 29.05
N SER A 15 44.53 10.24 28.63
CA SER A 15 44.73 8.97 27.89
C SER A 15 45.70 8.10 28.72
N PRO A 16 46.21 6.94 28.28
CA PRO A 16 45.62 5.74 27.65
C PRO A 16 45.94 4.45 28.47
N ALA A 17 45.40 3.28 28.10
CA ALA A 17 45.98 1.99 28.49
C ALA A 17 45.79 0.91 27.42
N GLN A 18 46.93 0.31 27.02
CA GLN A 18 47.09 -0.80 26.08
C GLN A 18 46.65 -2.14 26.69
N SER A 19 46.17 -3.09 25.88
CA SER A 19 46.53 -4.51 26.03
C SER A 19 46.19 -5.38 24.80
N SER A 20 47.25 -5.78 24.10
CA SER A 20 47.58 -7.13 23.61
C SER A 20 46.54 -8.04 22.92
N ASN A 21 46.86 -8.31 21.65
CA ASN A 21 46.85 -9.60 20.92
C ASN A 21 45.75 -10.65 21.21
N ASN A 22 45.08 -11.07 20.14
CA ASN A 22 45.07 -12.50 19.77
C ASN A 22 44.77 -12.71 18.28
N ARG A 23 45.76 -13.25 17.57
CA ARG A 23 45.59 -13.97 16.30
C ARG A 23 44.94 -15.32 16.63
N HIS A 24 43.69 -15.52 16.23
CA HIS A 24 43.23 -16.87 15.88
C HIS A 24 42.66 -16.87 14.46
N LYS A 25 43.26 -17.75 13.67
CA LYS A 25 42.97 -18.04 12.29
C LYS A 25 42.01 -19.23 12.31
N SER A 26 40.74 -18.99 12.07
CA SER A 26 39.76 -20.04 11.79
C SER A 26 39.13 -19.74 10.43
N ASN A 27 39.58 -20.47 9.43
CA ASN A 27 38.84 -20.63 8.18
C ASN A 27 37.53 -21.34 8.53
N HIS A 28 36.42 -20.61 8.45
CA HIS A 28 35.12 -21.22 8.22
C HIS A 28 34.60 -20.63 6.92
N ASP A 29 34.61 -21.45 5.88
CA ASP A 29 33.81 -21.27 4.67
C ASP A 29 32.32 -21.28 5.06
N ALA A 30 31.85 -20.16 5.60
CA ALA A 30 30.43 -19.88 5.69
C ALA A 30 30.03 -19.30 4.33
N ALA A 31 29.54 -20.17 3.44
CA ALA A 31 28.80 -19.76 2.26
C ALA A 31 27.79 -18.66 2.65
N PRO A 32 27.59 -17.62 1.81
CA PRO A 32 26.55 -16.65 2.09
C PRO A 32 25.24 -17.44 2.08
N ARG A 33 24.68 -17.68 3.27
CA ARG A 33 23.27 -18.00 3.38
C ARG A 33 22.58 -16.79 2.80
N ASN A 34 22.15 -16.91 1.54
CA ASN A 34 21.12 -16.07 1.00
C ASN A 34 19.97 -16.15 2.00
N GLY A 35 19.93 -15.18 2.90
CA GLY A 35 18.76 -14.87 3.68
C GLY A 35 17.74 -14.45 2.65
N VAL A 36 17.02 -15.42 2.12
CA VAL A 36 15.68 -15.21 1.61
C VAL A 36 14.89 -14.75 2.82
N THR A 37 15.04 -13.47 3.14
CA THR A 37 13.95 -12.71 3.71
C THR A 37 12.83 -12.95 2.73
N SER A 38 11.85 -13.76 3.13
CA SER A 38 10.56 -13.75 2.46
C SER A 38 10.01 -12.35 2.66
N LEU A 39 10.46 -11.41 1.83
CA LEU A 39 9.84 -10.11 1.65
C LEU A 39 8.41 -10.47 1.30
N SER A 40 7.48 -10.25 2.23
CA SER A 40 6.07 -10.40 1.93
C SER A 40 5.80 -9.50 0.73
N THR A 41 5.54 -10.09 -0.43
CA THR A 41 5.30 -9.38 -1.69
C THR A 41 3.91 -8.74 -1.71
N SER A 42 3.41 -8.36 -0.54
CA SER A 42 2.10 -7.76 -0.36
C SER A 42 2.15 -6.28 -0.77
N PHE A 43 1.31 -5.93 -1.74
CA PHE A 43 1.12 -4.54 -2.14
C PHE A 43 0.27 -3.78 -1.11
N SER A 44 0.35 -2.45 -1.11
CA SER A 44 -0.49 -1.58 -0.27
C SER A 44 -1.44 -0.77 -1.14
N LEU A 45 -2.73 -0.74 -0.81
CA LEU A 45 -3.70 0.10 -1.52
C LEU A 45 -3.47 1.58 -1.27
N ALA A 46 -2.95 1.94 -0.09
CA ALA A 46 -2.69 3.32 0.30
C ALA A 46 -1.40 3.90 -0.33
N ASP A 47 -0.62 3.09 -1.06
CA ASP A 47 0.56 3.57 -1.76
C ASP A 47 0.18 4.44 -2.97
N GLY A 48 0.97 5.48 -3.21
CA GLY A 48 0.72 6.43 -4.29
C GLY A 48 0.68 5.78 -5.67
N GLN A 49 1.51 4.76 -5.93
CA GLN A 49 1.48 4.04 -7.21
C GLN A 49 0.22 3.20 -7.35
N SER A 50 -0.21 2.51 -6.29
CA SER A 50 -1.44 1.72 -6.29
C SER A 50 -2.67 2.60 -6.55
N ILE A 51 -2.76 3.74 -5.86
CA ILE A 51 -3.85 4.71 -6.05
C ILE A 51 -3.84 5.26 -7.48
N ALA A 52 -2.68 5.65 -8.00
CA ALA A 52 -2.56 6.14 -9.38
C ALA A 52 -3.02 5.10 -10.41
N GLN A 53 -2.71 3.82 -10.18
CA GLN A 53 -3.15 2.76 -11.08
C GLN A 53 -4.65 2.44 -10.96
N LEU A 54 -5.24 2.52 -9.76
CA LEU A 54 -6.69 2.43 -9.59
C LEU A 54 -7.43 3.61 -10.27
N LEU A 55 -6.88 4.82 -10.15
CA LEU A 55 -7.36 5.99 -10.89
C LEU A 55 -7.29 5.76 -12.40
N GLN A 56 -6.21 5.17 -12.90
CA GLN A 56 -6.08 4.82 -14.31
C GLN A 56 -7.14 3.81 -14.74
N VAL A 57 -7.46 2.80 -13.92
CA VAL A 57 -8.58 1.88 -14.19
C VAL A 57 -9.89 2.66 -14.36
N ALA A 58 -10.20 3.57 -13.44
CA ALA A 58 -11.43 4.35 -13.52
C ALA A 58 -11.47 5.22 -14.78
N ALA A 59 -10.36 5.86 -15.13
CA ALA A 59 -10.23 6.68 -16.32
C ALA A 59 -10.41 5.86 -17.62
N ASP A 60 -9.70 4.74 -17.75
CA ASP A 60 -9.77 3.84 -18.92
C ASP A 60 -11.20 3.32 -19.13
N MET A 61 -11.91 3.09 -18.02
CA MET A 61 -13.25 2.56 -18.03
C MET A 61 -14.33 3.64 -18.03
N ASP A 62 -14.03 4.93 -18.04
CA ASP A 62 -15.02 6.01 -17.84
C ASP A 62 -15.95 5.73 -16.63
N LEU A 63 -15.34 5.66 -15.46
CA LEU A 63 -15.98 5.49 -14.15
C LEU A 63 -15.60 6.64 -13.23
N THR A 64 -16.45 6.93 -12.26
CA THR A 64 -16.12 7.79 -11.14
C THR A 64 -15.36 6.99 -10.09
N PHE A 65 -14.20 7.48 -9.66
CA PHE A 65 -13.43 6.92 -8.56
C PHE A 65 -13.53 7.81 -7.33
N THR A 66 -13.87 7.24 -6.18
CA THR A 66 -13.93 7.96 -4.92
C THR A 66 -13.19 7.21 -3.82
N PHE A 67 -12.65 7.96 -2.87
CA PHE A 67 -12.13 7.41 -1.62
C PHE A 67 -12.98 7.90 -0.44
N ASN A 68 -13.53 6.96 0.33
CA ASN A 68 -14.33 7.23 1.50
C ASN A 68 -13.53 6.88 2.76
N ALA A 69 -13.00 7.89 3.45
CA ALA A 69 -12.09 7.72 4.59
C ALA A 69 -12.73 7.15 5.89
N ARG A 70 -14.01 6.77 5.87
CA ARG A 70 -14.69 6.26 7.09
C ARG A 70 -14.21 4.85 7.45
N ARG A 71 -14.03 4.58 8.75
CA ARG A 71 -13.88 3.24 9.41
C ARG A 71 -12.95 2.18 8.74
N SER A 72 -12.05 2.57 7.84
CA SER A 72 -10.93 1.78 7.25
C SER A 72 -10.47 2.38 5.92
N GLY A 73 -11.26 3.27 5.31
CA GLY A 73 -10.96 3.78 3.98
C GLY A 73 -11.45 2.82 2.91
N GLU A 74 -12.44 3.24 2.13
CA GLU A 74 -13.00 2.47 1.03
C GLU A 74 -12.67 3.14 -0.30
N TYR A 75 -12.21 2.37 -1.27
CA TYR A 75 -12.04 2.82 -2.66
C TYR A 75 -13.23 2.36 -3.47
N CYS A 76 -13.94 3.29 -4.11
CA CYS A 76 -15.18 3.01 -4.81
C CYS A 76 -15.08 3.36 -6.29
N PHE A 77 -15.58 2.46 -7.13
CA PHE A 77 -15.84 2.69 -8.56
C PHE A 77 -17.34 2.76 -8.79
N GLU A 78 -17.81 3.80 -9.47
CA GLU A 78 -19.21 4.01 -9.81
C GLU A 78 -19.37 4.34 -11.31
N ALA A 79 -20.47 3.91 -11.91
CA ALA A 79 -20.80 4.29 -13.28
C ALA A 79 -21.18 5.78 -13.35
N ASN A 80 -20.69 6.47 -14.39
CA ASN A 80 -21.16 7.83 -14.68
C ASN A 80 -22.66 7.81 -15.02
N ALA A 81 -23.37 8.89 -14.65
CA ALA A 81 -24.81 9.01 -14.85
C ALA A 81 -25.22 8.78 -16.32
N GLY A 82 -26.39 8.19 -16.54
CA GLY A 82 -26.95 7.95 -17.88
C GLY A 82 -26.52 6.65 -18.57
N ARG A 83 -25.75 5.77 -17.90
CA ARG A 83 -25.32 4.47 -18.44
C ARG A 83 -26.31 3.31 -18.24
N GLY A 84 -27.55 3.60 -17.83
CA GLY A 84 -28.57 2.56 -17.56
C GLY A 84 -28.25 1.64 -16.37
N VAL A 85 -27.22 1.99 -15.59
CA VAL A 85 -26.85 1.31 -14.34
C VAL A 85 -27.71 1.89 -13.21
N PRO A 86 -28.25 1.06 -12.29
CA PRO A 86 -28.98 1.56 -11.12
C PRO A 86 -28.17 2.58 -10.32
N ALA A 87 -28.81 3.67 -9.91
CA ALA A 87 -28.16 4.70 -9.11
C ALA A 87 -27.61 4.13 -7.80
N GLY A 88 -26.40 4.52 -7.42
CA GLY A 88 -25.73 4.02 -6.22
C GLY A 88 -25.18 2.60 -6.37
N LYS A 89 -25.13 2.04 -7.58
CA LYS A 89 -24.41 0.79 -7.84
C LYS A 89 -22.91 1.06 -7.95
N MET A 90 -22.11 0.39 -7.13
CA MET A 90 -20.66 0.60 -7.06
C MET A 90 -19.90 -0.68 -6.75
N ILE A 91 -18.63 -0.71 -7.14
CA ILE A 91 -17.64 -1.66 -6.64
C ILE A 91 -16.87 -0.98 -5.51
N VAL A 92 -16.82 -1.60 -4.34
CA VAL A 92 -16.14 -1.07 -3.15
C VAL A 92 -15.02 -2.01 -2.73
N ILE A 93 -13.82 -1.46 -2.58
CA ILE A 93 -12.63 -2.16 -2.12
C ILE A 93 -12.28 -1.62 -0.73
N ALA A 94 -12.31 -2.49 0.27
CA ALA A 94 -11.89 -2.18 1.64
C ALA A 94 -10.61 -2.94 1.99
N ASP A 95 -9.66 -2.24 2.62
CA ASP A 95 -8.42 -2.82 3.11
C ASP A 95 -8.62 -3.42 4.51
N LEU A 96 -8.35 -4.72 4.65
CA LEU A 96 -8.49 -5.47 5.90
C LEU A 96 -7.13 -6.02 6.39
N GLY A 97 -6.03 -5.37 6.01
CA GLY A 97 -4.69 -5.76 6.43
C GLY A 97 -4.03 -6.68 5.40
N ALA A 98 -4.04 -8.00 5.64
CA ALA A 98 -3.47 -8.98 4.70
C ALA A 98 -4.40 -9.26 3.51
N ASP A 99 -5.71 -9.04 3.72
CA ASP A 99 -6.75 -9.28 2.76
C ASP A 99 -7.44 -7.97 2.35
N LEU A 100 -8.10 -8.04 1.20
CA LEU A 100 -8.98 -7.03 0.66
C LEU A 100 -10.37 -7.61 0.54
N ARG A 101 -11.36 -6.78 0.84
CA ARG A 101 -12.76 -7.09 0.59
C ARG A 101 -13.22 -6.31 -0.63
N VAL A 102 -13.65 -6.99 -1.67
CA VAL A 102 -14.19 -6.38 -2.89
C VAL A 102 -15.67 -6.71 -2.99
N SER A 103 -16.51 -5.70 -2.75
CA SER A 103 -17.97 -5.85 -2.73
C SER A 103 -18.65 -5.11 -3.88
N GLU A 104 -19.64 -5.74 -4.48
CA GLU A 104 -20.63 -5.06 -5.31
C GLU A 104 -21.75 -4.55 -4.39
N ARG A 105 -22.05 -3.26 -4.47
CA ARG A 105 -23.10 -2.62 -3.67
C ARG A 105 -24.13 -1.96 -4.55
N VAL A 106 -25.38 -1.94 -4.08
CA VAL A 106 -26.45 -1.10 -4.60
C VAL A 106 -27.03 -0.32 -3.42
N GLY A 107 -26.69 0.96 -3.33
CA GLY A 107 -27.00 1.77 -2.16
C GLY A 107 -26.30 1.22 -0.91
N PRO A 108 -27.02 0.93 0.19
CA PRO A 108 -26.43 0.38 1.42
C PRO A 108 -26.25 -1.15 1.39
N GLU A 109 -26.82 -1.83 0.40
CA GLU A 109 -26.85 -3.30 0.35
C GLU A 109 -25.63 -3.86 -0.39
N GLU A 110 -25.00 -4.89 0.17
CA GLU A 110 -23.94 -5.66 -0.46
C GLU A 110 -24.55 -6.86 -1.19
N ILE A 111 -24.42 -6.86 -2.52
CA ILE A 111 -25.01 -7.87 -3.42
C ILE A 111 -24.06 -9.05 -3.61
N ASP A 112 -22.76 -8.77 -3.67
CA ASP A 112 -21.71 -9.77 -3.85
C ASP A 112 -20.44 -9.33 -3.12
N ILE A 113 -19.68 -10.29 -2.57
CA ILE A 113 -18.47 -10.04 -1.79
C ILE A 113 -17.42 -11.09 -2.18
N GLU A 114 -16.23 -10.60 -2.54
CA GLU A 114 -15.05 -11.42 -2.74
C GLU A 114 -13.96 -11.01 -1.75
N MET A 115 -13.24 -12.00 -1.24
CA MET A 115 -12.06 -11.80 -0.39
C MET A 115 -10.79 -12.09 -1.20
N TRP A 116 -9.85 -11.16 -1.17
CA TRP A 116 -8.63 -11.19 -1.97
C TRP A 116 -7.40 -11.04 -1.09
N GLN A 117 -6.51 -12.03 -1.11
CA GLN A 117 -5.22 -11.91 -0.44
C GLN A 117 -4.28 -10.99 -1.24
N LYS A 118 -3.53 -10.12 -0.55
CA LYS A 118 -2.53 -9.23 -1.17
C LYS A 118 -1.28 -10.01 -1.60
N ALA A 119 -1.38 -10.72 -2.72
CA ALA A 119 -0.30 -11.56 -3.24
C ALA A 119 0.33 -11.02 -4.53
N ASP A 120 -0.50 -10.61 -5.48
CA ASP A 120 -0.07 -10.09 -6.79
C ASP A 120 -0.94 -8.90 -7.20
N TRP A 121 -0.29 -7.75 -7.43
CA TRP A 121 -0.97 -6.51 -7.75
C TRP A 121 -1.57 -6.49 -9.16
N GLN A 122 -0.89 -7.08 -10.14
CA GLN A 122 -1.36 -7.07 -11.53
C GLN A 122 -2.57 -7.98 -11.71
N GLN A 123 -2.57 -9.15 -11.07
CA GLN A 123 -3.73 -10.04 -11.04
C GLN A 123 -4.93 -9.37 -10.35
N PHE A 124 -4.69 -8.70 -9.21
CA PHE A 124 -5.74 -7.96 -8.52
C PHE A 124 -6.33 -6.85 -9.41
N LEU A 125 -5.49 -6.04 -10.05
CA LEU A 125 -5.94 -4.98 -10.95
C LEU A 125 -6.70 -5.52 -12.17
N TRP A 126 -6.30 -6.67 -12.70
CA TRP A 126 -7.03 -7.34 -13.78
C TRP A 126 -8.43 -7.79 -13.32
N ALA A 127 -8.53 -8.38 -12.13
CA ALA A 127 -9.80 -8.78 -11.55
C ALA A 127 -10.73 -7.59 -11.27
N VAL A 128 -10.20 -6.49 -10.72
CA VAL A 128 -10.96 -5.26 -10.50
C VAL A 128 -11.54 -4.71 -11.80
N ARG A 129 -10.74 -4.69 -12.89
CA ARG A 129 -11.24 -4.30 -14.23
C ARG A 129 -12.39 -5.19 -14.67
N GLY A 130 -12.23 -6.51 -14.56
CA GLY A 130 -13.28 -7.48 -14.92
C GLY A 130 -14.56 -7.28 -14.11
N LYS A 131 -14.43 -7.09 -12.79
CA LYS A 131 -15.58 -6.87 -11.90
C LYS A 131 -16.29 -5.55 -12.20
N CYS A 132 -15.55 -4.46 -12.43
CA CYS A 132 -16.13 -3.18 -12.85
C CYS A 132 -16.84 -3.29 -14.20
N TYR A 133 -16.27 -4.03 -15.16
CA TYR A 133 -16.88 -4.20 -16.48
C TYR A 133 -18.22 -4.93 -16.37
N LYS A 134 -18.24 -6.04 -15.64
CA LYS A 134 -19.45 -6.83 -15.40
C LYS A 134 -20.50 -6.06 -14.58
N ALA A 135 -20.10 -5.34 -13.53
CA ALA A 135 -21.07 -4.70 -12.65
C ALA A 135 -21.60 -3.36 -13.19
N LEU A 136 -20.74 -2.58 -13.85
CA LEU A 136 -20.96 -1.16 -14.14
C LEU A 136 -20.94 -0.81 -15.64
N LYS A 137 -20.64 -1.78 -16.52
CA LYS A 137 -20.66 -1.58 -17.98
C LYS A 137 -21.53 -2.58 -18.74
N SER A 138 -21.87 -3.73 -18.17
CA SER A 138 -22.84 -4.62 -18.81
C SER A 138 -24.27 -4.20 -18.50
N SER A 139 -24.72 -3.13 -19.16
CA SER A 139 -26.13 -2.89 -19.45
C SER A 139 -26.32 -3.18 -20.94
N SER A 140 -26.82 -4.39 -21.24
CA SER A 140 -27.42 -4.73 -22.54
C SER A 140 -28.80 -4.10 -22.66
#